data_AF-A0AAV5THX8-F1
#
_entry.id   AF-A0AAV5THX8-F1
#
_cell.length_a   1.000
_cell.length_b   1.000
_cell.length_c   1.000
_cell.angle_alpha   90.00
_cell.angle_beta   90.00
_cell.angle_gamma   90.00
#
_symmetry.space_group_name_H-M   'P 1'
#
loop_
_entity.id
_entity.type
_entity.pdbx_description
1 polymer ?
#
loop_
_entity_poly.entity_id
_entity_poly.type
_entity_poly.pdbx_seq_one_letter_code
_entity_poly.pdbx_strand_id
1 'polypeptide(L)'
;MCLIIIGNILGFCVLFGELVTLLLKKLKFVEIITDIQSIYYFAIYRYNRREMVKMKRGAEIHRYSVAKSFQFKENIKLLETFSNIARPLIFVCAPPFIFYPIYAFVPANIGYDELRYFSVAMYDLWLSIACLVVVWALPIYE
;
A
#
# COMPACT_ATOMS: atom_id res chain seq x y z
N MET A 1 -6.01 -13.51 -3.27
CA MET A 1 -5.03 -12.70 -2.51
C MET A 1 -4.69 -11.40 -3.24
N CYS A 2 -4.36 -11.41 -4.55
CA CYS A 2 -4.09 -10.21 -5.36
C CYS A 2 -5.22 -9.15 -5.35
N LEU A 3 -6.48 -9.58 -5.43
CA LEU A 3 -7.65 -8.70 -5.37
C LEU A 3 -7.84 -7.99 -4.01
N ILE A 4 -7.28 -8.54 -2.93
CA ILE A 4 -7.43 -7.97 -1.58
C ILE A 4 -6.46 -6.80 -1.38
N ILE A 5 -5.23 -6.91 -1.88
CA ILE A 5 -4.23 -5.84 -1.75
C ILE A 5 -4.57 -4.65 -2.67
N ILE A 6 -4.93 -4.94 -3.92
CA ILE A 6 -5.35 -3.90 -4.88
C ILE A 6 -6.70 -3.29 -4.44
N GLY A 7 -7.65 -4.12 -4.01
CA GLY A 7 -8.93 -3.66 -3.47
C GLY A 7 -8.79 -2.83 -2.19
N ASN A 8 -7.78 -3.10 -1.36
CA ASN A 8 -7.47 -2.26 -0.20
C ASN A 8 -6.79 -0.95 -0.58
N ILE A 9 -5.91 -0.91 -1.58
CA ILE A 9 -5.29 0.36 -2.03
C ILE A 9 -6.33 1.24 -2.72
N LEU A 10 -7.15 0.67 -3.62
CA LEU A 10 -8.28 1.37 -4.24
C LEU A 10 -9.36 1.74 -3.22
N GLY A 11 -9.67 0.86 -2.27
CA GLY A 11 -10.56 1.15 -1.17
C GLY A 11 -10.06 2.29 -0.29
N PHE A 12 -8.75 2.34 -0.02
CA PHE A 12 -8.11 3.40 0.75
C PHE A 12 -8.16 4.74 0.02
N CYS A 13 -7.93 4.75 -1.30
CA CYS A 13 -8.00 5.98 -2.12
C CYS A 13 -9.45 6.47 -2.33
N VAL A 14 -10.42 5.58 -2.54
CA VAL A 14 -11.83 5.94 -2.78
C VAL A 14 -12.55 6.31 -1.48
N LEU A 15 -12.23 5.66 -0.36
CA LEU A 15 -12.77 6.06 0.96
C LEU A 15 -12.14 7.34 1.51
N PHE A 16 -10.95 7.76 1.03
CA PHE A 16 -10.28 8.96 1.50
C PHE A 16 -11.00 10.26 1.12
N GLY A 17 -11.83 10.27 0.07
CA GLY A 17 -12.53 11.48 -0.38
C GLY A 17 -13.71 11.87 0.51
N GLU A 18 -14.55 10.92 0.91
CA GLU A 18 -15.79 11.21 1.66
C GLU A 18 -15.72 10.85 3.16
N LEU A 19 -14.72 10.08 3.61
CA LEU A 19 -14.70 9.52 4.96
C LEU A 19 -13.81 10.29 5.95
N VAL A 20 -12.97 11.24 5.50
CA VAL A 20 -11.94 11.95 6.31
C VAL A 20 -12.53 12.75 7.48
N THR A 21 -13.76 13.27 7.36
CA THR A 21 -14.48 13.94 8.44
C THR A 21 -15.09 12.98 9.47
N LEU A 22 -15.42 11.74 9.08
CA LEU A 22 -15.92 10.69 9.97
C LEU A 22 -14.80 9.83 10.59
N LEU A 23 -13.60 9.85 10.01
CA LEU A 23 -12.47 8.96 10.31
C LEU A 23 -11.58 9.39 11.48
N LEU A 24 -11.60 10.65 11.93
CA LEU A 24 -10.72 11.04 13.06
C LEU A 24 -10.96 10.20 14.33
N LYS A 25 -12.15 9.60 14.50
CA LYS A 25 -12.45 8.61 15.56
C LYS A 25 -12.15 7.14 15.17
N LYS A 26 -12.01 6.82 13.89
CA LYS A 26 -11.72 5.46 13.36
C LYS A 26 -10.26 5.26 12.91
N LEU A 27 -9.42 6.29 12.95
CA LEU A 27 -8.01 6.23 12.56
C LEU A 27 -7.23 5.11 13.25
N LYS A 28 -7.45 4.90 14.56
CA LYS A 28 -6.80 3.81 15.30
C LYS A 28 -7.13 2.42 14.75
N PHE A 29 -8.33 2.22 14.22
CA PHE A 29 -8.74 0.93 13.68
C PHE A 29 -8.06 0.65 12.34
N VAL A 30 -7.93 1.68 11.50
CA VAL A 30 -7.25 1.58 10.21
C VAL A 30 -5.76 1.29 10.41
N GLU A 31 -5.11 2.01 11.33
CA GLU A 31 -3.70 1.79 11.69
C GLU A 31 -3.44 0.33 12.11
N ILE A 32 -4.25 -0.19 13.04
CA ILE A 32 -4.15 -1.60 13.50
C ILE A 32 -4.31 -2.59 12.34
N ILE A 33 -5.27 -2.37 11.45
CA ILE A 33 -5.47 -3.26 10.29
C ILE A 33 -4.26 -3.22 9.36
N THR A 34 -3.72 -2.03 9.07
CA THR A 34 -2.55 -1.87 8.20
C THR A 34 -1.32 -2.56 8.78
N ASP A 35 -1.12 -2.48 10.09
CA ASP A 35 -0.03 -3.17 10.79
C ASP A 35 -0.17 -4.69 10.72
N ILE A 36 -1.37 -5.20 11.02
CA ILE A 36 -1.68 -6.64 10.93
C ILE A 36 -1.40 -7.15 9.51
N GLN A 37 -1.87 -6.43 8.50
CA GLN A 37 -1.66 -6.80 7.09
C GLN A 37 -0.17 -6.81 6.72
N SER A 38 0.59 -5.83 7.17
CA SER A 38 2.03 -5.73 6.94
C SER A 38 2.79 -6.93 7.55
N ILE A 39 2.39 -7.34 8.76
CA ILE A 39 2.94 -8.53 9.43
C ILE A 39 2.62 -9.80 8.63
N TYR A 40 1.37 -9.99 8.22
CA TYR A 40 0.97 -11.15 7.41
C TYR A 40 1.71 -11.21 6.09
N TYR A 41 1.82 -10.07 5.38
CA TYR A 41 2.55 -9.97 4.13
C TYR A 41 4.01 -10.41 4.30
N PHE A 42 4.68 -9.87 5.32
CA PHE A 42 6.08 -10.19 5.59
C PHE A 42 6.29 -11.66 5.99
N ALA A 43 5.36 -12.21 6.80
CA ALA A 43 5.39 -13.61 7.21
C ALA A 43 5.25 -14.56 6.00
N ILE A 44 4.29 -14.30 5.10
CA ILE A 44 4.08 -15.07 3.87
C ILE A 44 5.31 -14.99 2.96
N TYR A 45 5.85 -13.78 2.76
CA TYR A 45 7.05 -13.58 1.94
C TYR A 45 8.24 -14.38 2.48
N ARG A 46 8.50 -14.30 3.80
CA ARG A 46 9.57 -15.08 4.44
C ARG A 46 9.33 -16.58 4.37
N TYR A 47 8.09 -17.03 4.55
CA TYR A 47 7.73 -18.44 4.44
C TYR A 47 8.01 -18.98 3.03
N ASN A 48 7.50 -18.32 2.00
CA ASN A 48 7.70 -18.71 0.61
C ASN A 48 9.19 -18.75 0.22
N ARG A 49 9.96 -17.76 0.68
CA ARG A 49 11.41 -17.72 0.43
C ARG A 49 12.16 -18.86 1.13
N ARG A 50 11.80 -19.19 2.37
CA ARG A 50 12.40 -20.31 3.11
C ARG A 50 12.09 -21.65 2.44
N GLU A 51 10.85 -21.87 2.00
CA GLU A 51 10.47 -23.09 1.29
C GLU A 51 11.22 -23.23 -0.03
N MET A 52 11.39 -22.15 -0.80
CA MET A 52 12.24 -22.20 -2.00
C MET A 52 13.70 -22.59 -1.71
N VAL A 53 14.29 -22.08 -0.62
CA VAL A 53 15.66 -22.44 -0.25
C VAL A 53 15.76 -23.92 0.14
N LYS A 54 14.76 -24.47 0.85
CA LYS A 54 14.72 -25.91 1.17
C LYS A 54 14.64 -26.76 -0.10
N MET A 55 13.82 -26.35 -1.08
CA MET A 55 13.70 -27.06 -2.37
C MET A 55 15.01 -27.05 -3.19
N LYS A 56 15.88 -26.06 -3.00
CA LYS A 56 17.19 -25.99 -3.67
C LYS A 56 18.24 -26.93 -3.06
N ARG A 57 18.07 -27.40 -1.83
CA ARG A 57 19.09 -28.19 -1.10
C ARG A 57 19.11 -29.68 -1.44
N GLY A 58 18.17 -30.17 -2.25
CA GLY A 58 18.17 -31.55 -2.74
C GLY A 58 16.75 -32.01 -3.05
N ALA A 59 16.56 -32.51 -4.27
CA ALA A 59 15.30 -33.15 -4.65
C ALA A 59 15.30 -34.58 -4.10
N GLU A 60 14.53 -34.86 -3.06
CA GLU A 60 14.14 -36.23 -2.75
C GLU A 60 13.35 -36.78 -3.94
N ILE A 61 13.85 -37.87 -4.55
CA ILE A 61 13.39 -38.44 -5.83
C ILE A 61 11.87 -38.71 -5.85
N HIS A 62 11.23 -38.90 -4.69
CA HIS A 62 9.78 -39.15 -4.58
C HIS A 62 8.95 -37.96 -4.06
N ARG A 63 9.57 -36.84 -3.67
CA ARG A 63 8.87 -35.71 -3.04
C ARG A 63 8.85 -34.45 -3.90
N TYR A 64 9.54 -34.47 -5.04
CA TYR A 64 9.64 -33.34 -5.92
C TYR A 64 8.46 -33.26 -6.89
N SER A 65 7.52 -32.34 -6.62
CA SER A 65 6.52 -31.92 -7.59
C SER A 65 7.01 -30.67 -8.31
N VAL A 66 7.29 -30.80 -9.61
CA VAL A 66 7.67 -29.69 -10.49
C VAL A 66 6.64 -28.55 -10.39
N ALA A 67 5.34 -28.89 -10.36
CA ALA A 67 4.25 -27.92 -10.25
C ALA A 67 4.35 -27.04 -9.00
N LYS A 68 4.69 -27.61 -7.84
CA LYS A 68 4.82 -26.86 -6.59
C LYS A 68 5.95 -25.82 -6.66
N SER A 69 7.05 -26.16 -7.33
CA SER A 69 8.17 -25.22 -7.51
C SER A 69 7.78 -24.03 -8.40
N PHE A 70 6.95 -24.25 -9.43
CA PHE A 70 6.43 -23.20 -10.29
C PHE A 70 5.48 -22.26 -9.52
N GLN A 71 4.56 -22.81 -8.73
CA GLN A 71 3.65 -22.02 -7.89
C GLN A 71 4.38 -21.09 -6.92
N PHE A 72 5.44 -21.56 -6.25
CA PHE A 72 6.21 -20.69 -5.35
C PHE A 72 6.98 -19.59 -6.08
N LYS A 73 7.56 -19.91 -7.24
CA LYS A 73 8.25 -18.90 -8.08
C LYS A 73 7.27 -17.83 -8.55
N GLU A 74 6.09 -18.22 -9.00
CA GLU A 74 5.04 -17.29 -9.43
C GLU A 74 4.55 -16.40 -8.28
N ASN A 75 4.28 -16.99 -7.11
CA ASN A 75 3.89 -16.23 -5.92
C ASN A 75 4.95 -15.22 -5.49
N ILE A 76 6.23 -15.58 -5.51
CA ILE A 76 7.33 -14.66 -5.16
C ILE A 76 7.41 -13.53 -6.20
N LYS A 77 7.34 -13.86 -7.50
CA LYS A 77 7.35 -12.86 -8.57
C LYS A 77 6.19 -11.88 -8.42
N LEU A 78 4.98 -12.35 -8.10
CA LEU A 78 3.83 -11.50 -7.81
C LEU A 78 4.09 -10.56 -6.62
N LEU A 79 4.62 -11.08 -5.51
CA LEU A 79 4.95 -10.26 -4.33
C LEU A 79 6.02 -9.20 -4.65
N GLU A 80 7.01 -9.53 -5.47
CA GLU A 80 8.03 -8.58 -5.94
C GLU A 80 7.42 -7.49 -6.81
N THR A 81 6.54 -7.84 -7.75
CA THR A 81 5.79 -6.86 -8.57
C THR A 81 4.97 -5.92 -7.69
N PHE A 82 4.24 -6.45 -6.70
CA PHE A 82 3.49 -5.60 -5.77
C PHE A 82 4.39 -4.71 -4.93
N SER A 83 5.54 -5.21 -4.48
CA SER A 83 6.51 -4.40 -3.73
C SER A 83 7.07 -3.26 -4.58
N ASN A 84 7.28 -3.49 -5.87
CA ASN A 84 7.74 -2.47 -6.80
C ASN A 84 6.67 -1.39 -7.06
N ILE A 85 5.39 -1.77 -7.12
CA ILE A 85 4.26 -0.83 -7.24
C ILE A 85 4.03 -0.07 -5.92
N ALA A 86 4.20 -0.71 -4.77
CA ALA A 86 3.95 -0.11 -3.47
C ALA A 86 4.94 1.03 -3.14
N ARG A 87 6.21 0.93 -3.55
CA ARG A 87 7.24 1.96 -3.30
C ARG A 87 6.87 3.37 -3.82
N PRO A 88 6.56 3.56 -5.12
CA PRO A 88 6.17 4.88 -5.63
C PRO A 88 4.86 5.35 -5.01
N LEU A 89 3.91 4.45 -4.73
CA LEU A 89 2.67 4.82 -4.05
C LEU A 89 2.92 5.38 -2.65
N ILE A 90 3.78 4.74 -1.85
CA ILE A 90 4.14 5.24 -0.51
C ILE A 90 4.75 6.64 -0.61
N PHE A 91 5.65 6.86 -1.58
CA PHE A 91 6.31 8.15 -1.76
C PHE A 91 5.32 9.26 -2.15
N VAL A 92 4.36 8.96 -3.02
CA VAL A 92 3.37 9.92 -3.50
C VAL A 92 2.25 10.16 -2.48
N CYS A 93 1.94 9.17 -1.65
CA CYS A 93 0.96 9.31 -0.56
C CYS A 93 1.53 10.03 0.67
N ALA A 94 2.85 10.08 0.86
CA ALA A 94 3.46 10.70 2.04
C ALA A 94 3.14 12.20 2.20
N PRO A 95 3.19 13.06 1.16
CA PRO A 95 2.91 14.48 1.32
C PRO A 95 1.47 14.80 1.78
N PRO A 96 0.40 14.16 1.27
CA PRO A 96 -0.94 14.30 1.83
C PRO A 96 -1.02 14.03 3.34
N PHE A 97 -0.32 13.00 3.82
CA PHE A 97 -0.23 12.69 5.26
C PHE A 97 0.49 13.76 6.08
N ILE A 98 1.31 14.61 5.45
CA ILE A 98 2.00 15.72 6.10
C ILE A 98 1.16 17.01 6.03
N PHE A 99 0.57 17.33 4.86
CA PHE A 99 -0.20 18.57 4.69
C PHE A 99 -1.55 18.54 5.42
N TYR A 100 -2.19 17.38 5.49
CA TYR A 100 -3.46 17.24 6.21
C TYR A 100 -3.37 17.61 7.71
N PRO A 101 -2.44 17.07 8.51
CA PRO A 101 -2.32 17.48 9.91
C PRO A 101 -1.92 18.95 10.06
N ILE A 102 -1.10 19.51 9.16
CA ILE A 102 -0.80 20.94 9.17
C ILE A 102 -2.09 21.75 9.04
N TYR A 103 -2.95 21.42 8.08
CA TYR A 103 -4.26 22.05 7.93
C TYR A 103 -5.14 21.86 9.18
N ALA A 104 -5.15 20.67 9.78
CA ALA A 104 -6.00 20.35 10.92
C ALA A 104 -5.56 21.01 12.23
N PHE A 105 -4.24 21.20 12.44
CA PHE A 105 -3.68 21.79 13.65
C PHE A 105 -3.64 23.32 13.62
N VAL A 106 -3.65 23.95 12.44
CA VAL A 106 -3.65 25.42 12.31
C VAL A 106 -5.09 25.96 12.51
N PRO A 107 -5.36 26.70 13.59
CA PRO A 107 -6.69 27.24 13.85
C PRO A 107 -7.01 28.43 12.92
N ALA A 108 -8.30 28.63 12.64
CA ALA A 108 -8.77 29.79 11.89
C ALA A 108 -8.58 31.10 12.67
N ASN A 109 -8.38 32.23 11.96
CA ASN A 109 -8.38 33.60 12.51
C ASN A 109 -7.17 33.96 13.40
N ILE A 110 -6.05 33.24 13.31
CA ILE A 110 -4.79 33.57 14.00
C ILE A 110 -3.84 34.36 13.08
N GLY A 111 -4.23 34.61 11.82
CA GLY A 111 -3.42 35.28 10.82
C GLY A 111 -2.55 34.34 9.96
N TYR A 112 -2.66 33.02 10.15
CA TYR A 112 -2.00 31.99 9.33
C TYR A 112 -2.94 31.33 8.31
N ASP A 113 -3.99 32.04 7.87
CA ASP A 113 -4.98 31.47 6.95
C ASP A 113 -4.36 31.12 5.59
N GLU A 114 -3.34 31.86 5.13
CA GLU A 114 -2.59 31.54 3.91
C GLU A 114 -1.94 30.15 3.96
N LEU A 115 -1.28 29.80 5.08
CA LEU A 115 -0.67 28.48 5.27
C LEU A 115 -1.73 27.38 5.27
N ARG A 116 -2.89 27.67 5.85
CA ARG A 116 -4.01 26.74 5.91
C ARG A 116 -4.56 26.45 4.50
N TYR A 117 -4.81 27.49 3.70
CA TYR A 117 -5.27 27.33 2.31
C TYR A 117 -4.21 26.68 1.42
N PHE A 118 -2.95 27.04 1.59
CA PHE A 118 -1.83 26.40 0.90
C PHE A 118 -1.77 24.90 1.21
N SER A 119 -1.92 24.51 2.47
CA SER A 119 -1.89 23.11 2.88
C SER A 119 -3.03 22.30 2.26
N VAL A 120 -4.24 22.87 2.17
CA VAL A 120 -5.39 22.24 1.48
C VAL A 120 -5.11 22.07 -0.01
N ALA A 121 -4.64 23.13 -0.68
CA ALA A 121 -4.33 23.08 -2.11
C ALA A 121 -3.25 22.04 -2.42
N MET A 122 -2.21 21.96 -1.59
CA MET A 122 -1.17 20.95 -1.71
C MET A 122 -1.70 19.54 -1.46
N TYR A 123 -2.57 19.36 -0.47
CA TYR A 123 -3.23 18.07 -0.20
C TYR A 123 -4.01 17.58 -1.43
N ASP A 124 -4.86 18.43 -2.02
CA ASP A 124 -5.66 18.08 -3.22
C ASP A 124 -4.79 17.80 -4.45
N LEU A 125 -3.73 18.59 -4.64
CA LEU A 125 -2.77 18.40 -5.73
C LEU A 125 -2.09 17.04 -5.62
N TRP A 126 -1.55 16.71 -4.45
CA TRP A 126 -0.86 15.43 -4.25
C TRP A 126 -1.79 14.24 -4.34
N LEU A 127 -3.04 14.37 -3.88
CA LEU A 127 -4.06 13.33 -4.05
C LEU A 127 -4.36 13.08 -5.54
N SER A 128 -4.41 14.15 -6.35
CA SER A 128 -4.58 14.04 -7.80
C SER A 128 -3.39 13.35 -8.48
N ILE A 129 -2.16 13.67 -8.06
CA ILE A 129 -0.94 13.01 -8.54
C ILE A 129 -0.95 11.52 -8.15
N ALA A 130 -1.38 11.18 -6.93
CA ALA A 130 -1.49 9.80 -6.49
C ALA A 130 -2.41 8.98 -7.41
N CYS A 131 -3.57 9.53 -7.78
CA CYS A 131 -4.48 8.88 -8.73
C CYS A 131 -3.82 8.59 -10.08
N LEU A 132 -3.06 9.54 -10.64
CA LEU A 132 -2.34 9.34 -11.90
C LEU A 132 -1.27 8.25 -11.78
N VAL A 133 -0.52 8.24 -10.67
CA VAL A 133 0.51 7.23 -10.41
C VAL A 133 -0.09 5.84 -10.23
N VAL A 134 -1.23 5.71 -9.57
CA VAL A 134 -1.97 4.44 -9.47
C VAL A 134 -2.33 3.93 -10.86
N VAL A 135 -2.91 4.79 -11.72
CA VAL A 135 -3.30 4.42 -13.08
C VAL A 135 -2.09 3.98 -13.91
N TRP A 136 -0.97 4.69 -13.80
CA TRP A 136 0.28 4.33 -14.49
C TRP A 136 0.95 3.06 -13.95
N ALA A 137 0.79 2.76 -12.66
CA ALA A 137 1.39 1.59 -12.03
C ALA A 137 0.57 0.30 -12.24
N LEU A 138 -0.66 0.40 -12.76
CA LEU A 138 -1.45 -0.77 -13.10
C LEU A 138 -0.81 -1.51 -14.28
N PRO A 139 -0.49 -2.81 -14.13
CA PRO A 139 0.01 -3.59 -15.25
C PRO A 139 -1.09 -3.69 -16.31
N ILE A 140 -0.82 -3.11 -17.48
CA ILE A 140 -1.61 -3.34 -18.68
C ILE A 140 -1.24 -4.75 -19.13
N TYR A 141 -2.11 -5.72 -18.85
CA TYR A 141 -1.97 -7.07 -19.35
C TYR A 141 -2.26 -7.04 -20.86
N GLU A 142 -1.21 -7.19 -21.67
CA GLU A 142 -1.32 -7.65 -23.07
C GLU A 142 -1.17 -9.18 -23.12
#